data_AF-A0A4S0RAU8-F1
#
_entry.id   AF-A0A4S0RAU8-F1
#
_cell.length_a   1.000
_cell.length_b   1.000
_cell.length_c   1.000
_cell.angle_alpha   90.00
_cell.angle_beta   90.00
_cell.angle_gamma   90.00
#
_symmetry.space_group_name_H-M   'P 1'
#
loop_
_entity.id
_entity.type
_entity.pdbx_description
1 polymer ?
#
loop_
_entity_poly.entity_id
_entity_poly.type
_entity_poly.pdbx_seq_one_letter_code
_entity_poly.pdbx_strand_id
1 'polypeptide(L)'
;RTQGLRREEVAQRANISPTWYTWLEQGRGGAPSADVLNRIATGLMLTEPEREHLFMLGLGRPPEVRYRNVDSVTPRLQRVLDALDPSPAIIKTATWDVVAWNRAATALLTDYSKLPREQRNILRL
;
A
#
# COMPACT_ATOMS: atom_id res chain seq x y z
N ARG A 1 15.02 12.14 30.11
CA ARG A 1 15.36 11.35 28.89
C ARG A 1 14.29 11.64 27.87
N THR A 2 14.65 12.17 26.71
CA THR A 2 13.71 12.58 25.66
C THR A 2 13.00 11.34 25.11
N GLN A 3 11.66 11.40 24.99
CA GLN A 3 10.89 10.34 24.33
C GLN A 3 11.13 10.45 22.83
N GLY A 4 11.84 9.48 22.25
CA GLY A 4 12.13 9.43 20.83
C GLY A 4 13.13 8.32 20.51
N LEU A 5 13.11 7.83 19.27
CA LEU A 5 14.10 6.87 18.79
C LEU A 5 15.47 7.54 18.70
N ARG A 6 16.50 6.83 19.16
CA ARG A 6 17.89 7.18 18.93
C ARG A 6 18.25 6.88 17.48
N ARG A 7 19.26 7.58 16.93
CA ARG A 7 19.78 7.33 15.57
C ARG A 7 20.10 5.86 15.32
N GLU A 8 20.72 5.20 16.29
CA GLU A 8 21.05 3.78 16.21
C GLU A 8 19.81 2.89 16.10
N GLU A 9 18.75 3.22 16.84
CA GLU A 9 17.48 2.48 16.78
C GLU A 9 16.77 2.67 15.43
N VAL A 10 16.83 3.89 14.86
CA VAL A 10 16.31 4.14 13.51
C VAL A 10 17.11 3.37 12.47
N ALA A 11 18.44 3.45 12.53
CA ALA A 11 19.33 2.74 11.62
C ALA A 11 19.10 1.23 11.68
N GLN A 12 18.94 0.67 12.89
CA GLN A 12 18.64 -0.73 13.09
C GLN A 12 17.28 -1.12 12.47
N ARG A 13 16.21 -0.34 12.70
CA ARG A 13 14.88 -0.60 12.10
C ARG A 13 14.88 -0.49 10.58
N ALA A 14 15.66 0.44 10.03
CA ALA A 14 15.87 0.57 8.59
C ALA A 14 16.91 -0.41 8.04
N ASN A 15 17.56 -1.23 8.88
CA ASN A 15 18.62 -2.19 8.55
C ASN A 15 19.87 -1.53 7.88
N ILE A 16 20.11 -0.24 8.11
CA ILE A 16 21.22 0.52 7.52
C ILE A 16 22.33 0.76 8.56
N SER A 17 23.52 1.12 8.10
CA SER A 17 24.62 1.49 8.99
C SER A 17 24.29 2.75 9.80
N PRO A 18 24.45 2.76 11.14
CA PRO A 18 24.28 3.96 11.97
C PRO A 18 25.21 5.11 11.57
N THR A 19 26.44 4.79 11.16
CA THR A 19 27.42 5.78 10.66
C THR A 19 26.93 6.43 9.38
N TRP A 20 26.41 5.63 8.45
CA TRP A 20 25.87 6.16 7.19
C TRP A 20 24.61 6.99 7.43
N TYR A 21 23.71 6.57 8.34
CA TYR A 21 22.54 7.36 8.72
C TYR A 21 22.93 8.73 9.30
N THR A 22 24.02 8.78 10.08
CA THR A 22 24.57 10.04 10.60
C THR A 22 25.08 10.95 9.48
N TRP A 23 25.75 10.40 8.46
CA TRP A 23 26.17 11.20 7.30
C TRP A 23 25.02 11.68 6.45
N LEU A 24 23.94 10.89 6.33
CA LEU A 24 22.71 11.30 5.67
C LEU A 24 22.11 12.53 6.37
N GLU A 25 21.96 12.50 7.70
CA GLU A 25 21.46 13.63 8.48
C GLU A 25 22.34 14.89 8.35
N GLN A 26 23.64 14.71 8.17
CA GLN A 26 24.61 15.81 8.00
C GLN A 26 24.72 16.30 6.55
N GLY A 27 24.03 15.67 5.58
CA GLY A 27 24.14 15.99 4.16
C GLY A 27 25.48 15.62 3.52
N ARG A 28 26.23 14.65 4.11
CA ARG A 28 27.59 14.27 3.69
C ARG A 28 27.69 12.88 3.04
N GLY A 29 26.57 12.18 2.86
CA GLY A 29 26.51 10.76 2.44
C GLY A 29 26.16 10.48 0.98
N GLY A 30 26.07 11.50 0.12
CA GLY A 30 25.52 11.38 -1.23
C GLY A 30 24.00 11.16 -1.23
N ALA A 31 23.40 11.02 -2.42
CA ALA A 31 21.97 10.79 -2.55
C ALA A 31 21.60 9.36 -2.13
N PRO A 32 20.62 9.16 -1.24
CA PRO A 32 20.15 7.83 -0.84
C PRO A 32 19.43 7.14 -2.02
N SER A 33 19.53 5.80 -2.10
CA SER A 33 18.73 5.05 -3.07
C SER A 33 17.26 5.00 -2.65
N ALA A 34 16.37 4.72 -3.60
CA ALA A 34 14.94 4.52 -3.33
C ALA A 34 14.66 3.38 -2.33
N ASP A 35 15.48 2.32 -2.36
CA ASP A 35 15.37 1.21 -1.40
C ASP A 35 15.69 1.68 0.02
N VAL A 36 16.78 2.44 0.19
CA VAL A 36 17.17 3.01 1.49
C VAL A 36 16.09 3.96 2.02
N LEU A 37 15.53 4.83 1.17
CA LEU A 37 14.43 5.70 1.58
C LEU A 37 13.18 4.91 2.00
N ASN A 38 12.82 3.84 1.30
CA ASN A 38 11.69 2.98 1.70
C ASN A 38 11.93 2.32 3.06
N ARG A 39 13.16 1.88 3.33
CA ARG A 39 13.53 1.26 4.60
C ARG A 39 13.53 2.26 5.75
N ILE A 40 13.97 3.50 5.51
CA ILE A 40 13.86 4.60 6.47
C ILE A 40 12.39 4.93 6.75
N ALA A 41 11.56 5.08 5.70
CA ALA A 41 10.13 5.34 5.86
C ALA A 41 9.43 4.24 6.67
N THR A 42 9.77 2.97 6.40
CA THR A 42 9.23 1.82 7.14
C THR A 42 9.72 1.81 8.60
N GLY A 43 11.02 2.04 8.84
CA GLY A 43 11.60 2.03 10.19
C GLY A 43 11.08 3.15 11.09
N LEU A 44 10.73 4.29 10.49
CA LEU A 44 10.09 5.43 11.15
C LEU A 44 8.56 5.33 11.20
N MET A 45 7.96 4.29 10.59
CA MET A 45 6.51 4.11 10.48
C MET A 45 5.80 5.32 9.86
N LEU A 46 6.42 5.92 8.84
CA LEU A 46 5.85 7.05 8.14
C LEU A 46 4.53 6.68 7.47
N THR A 47 3.58 7.60 7.52
CA THR A 47 2.38 7.58 6.70
C THR A 47 2.71 7.71 5.22
N GLU A 48 1.76 7.39 4.33
CA GLU A 48 1.98 7.51 2.88
C GLU A 48 2.35 8.94 2.44
N PRO A 49 1.70 10.02 2.94
CA PRO A 49 2.12 11.38 2.61
C PRO A 49 3.51 11.75 3.13
N GLU A 50 3.89 11.29 4.31
CA GLU A 50 5.24 11.53 4.87
C GLU A 50 6.32 10.79 4.08
N ARG A 51 6.03 9.55 3.64
CA ARG A 51 6.89 8.79 2.74
C ARG A 51 7.05 9.51 1.40
N GLU A 52 5.96 10.02 0.83
CA GLU A 52 6.01 10.78 -0.42
C GLU A 52 6.87 12.04 -0.27
N HIS A 53 6.69 12.79 0.81
CA HIS A 53 7.50 13.96 1.12
C HIS A 53 8.99 13.63 1.24
N LEU A 54 9.33 12.55 1.96
CA LEU A 54 10.71 12.06 2.08
C LEU A 54 11.34 11.77 0.71
N PHE A 55 10.58 11.15 -0.20
CA PHE A 55 11.03 10.85 -1.55
C PHE A 55 11.22 12.11 -2.40
N MET A 56 10.33 13.09 -2.28
CA MET A 56 10.50 14.39 -2.93
C MET A 56 11.78 15.10 -2.45
N LEU A 57 12.09 15.05 -1.15
CA LEU A 57 13.33 15.63 -0.61
C LEU A 57 14.60 14.87 -1.04
N GLY A 58 14.55 13.53 -1.01
CA GLY A 58 15.74 12.70 -1.25
C GLY A 58 16.07 12.42 -2.72
N LEU A 59 15.04 12.37 -3.59
CA LEU A 59 15.17 11.96 -4.99
C LEU A 59 14.50 12.92 -5.99
N GLY A 60 13.79 13.96 -5.54
CA GLY A 60 13.11 14.91 -6.43
C GLY A 60 11.93 14.31 -7.20
N ARG A 61 11.43 13.13 -6.80
CA ARG A 61 10.30 12.44 -7.43
C ARG A 61 9.53 11.62 -6.40
N PRO A 62 8.22 11.40 -6.59
CA PRO A 62 7.45 10.55 -5.70
C PRO A 62 7.95 9.09 -5.74
N PRO A 63 7.67 8.31 -4.70
CA PRO A 63 7.97 6.89 -4.72
C PRO A 63 7.14 6.17 -5.77
N GLU A 64 7.62 5.02 -6.25
CA GLU A 64 6.79 4.12 -7.04
C GLU A 64 5.53 3.71 -6.24
N VAL A 65 4.39 3.82 -6.90
CA VAL A 65 3.09 3.42 -6.36
C VAL A 65 3.08 1.90 -6.22
N ARG A 66 3.07 1.43 -4.97
CA ARG A 66 2.88 0.01 -4.66
C ARG A 66 1.40 -0.22 -4.40
N TYR A 67 0.67 -0.71 -5.40
CA TYR A 67 -0.69 -1.18 -5.19
C TYR A 67 -0.65 -2.36 -4.23
N ARG A 68 -1.24 -2.20 -3.04
CA ARG A 68 -1.49 -3.34 -2.16
C ARG A 68 -2.68 -4.09 -2.72
N ASN A 69 -2.49 -5.37 -3.00
CA ASN A 69 -3.59 -6.25 -3.33
C ASN A 69 -4.55 -6.28 -2.13
N VAL A 70 -5.80 -5.86 -2.36
CA VAL A 70 -6.85 -5.97 -1.36
C VAL A 70 -7.43 -7.35 -1.49
N ASP A 71 -7.14 -8.22 -0.52
CA ASP A 71 -7.50 -9.62 -0.64
C ASP A 71 -8.98 -9.89 -0.39
N SER A 72 -9.64 -9.06 0.42
CA SER A 72 -11.05 -9.18 0.75
C SER A 72 -11.59 -7.85 1.26
N VAL A 73 -12.92 -7.74 1.30
CA VAL A 73 -13.62 -6.63 1.95
C VAL A 73 -13.98 -6.99 3.38
N THR A 74 -14.15 -5.97 4.22
CA THR A 74 -14.64 -6.19 5.58
C THR A 74 -16.07 -6.74 5.57
N PRO A 75 -16.51 -7.50 6.59
CA PRO A 75 -17.89 -7.99 6.68
C PRO A 75 -18.94 -6.89 6.69
N ARG A 76 -18.59 -5.69 7.20
CA ARG A 76 -19.48 -4.52 7.16
C ARG A 76 -19.72 -4.06 5.73
N LEU A 77 -18.68 -4.04 4.91
CA LEU A 77 -18.77 -3.60 3.52
C LEU A 77 -19.50 -4.63 2.64
N GLN A 78 -19.31 -5.93 2.89
CA GLN A 78 -20.10 -6.99 2.24
C GLN A 78 -21.60 -6.82 2.51
N ARG A 79 -22.00 -6.52 3.76
CA ARG A 79 -23.41 -6.26 4.10
C ARG A 79 -24.03 -5.10 3.33
N VAL A 80 -23.23 -4.09 2.97
CA VAL A 80 -23.72 -2.98 2.13
C VAL A 80 -24.03 -3.48 0.71
N LEU A 81 -23.18 -4.33 0.13
CA LEU A 81 -23.47 -4.95 -1.17
C LEU A 81 -24.71 -5.83 -1.13
N ASP A 82 -24.84 -6.64 -0.08
CA ASP A 82 -25.97 -7.56 0.06
C ASP A 82 -27.29 -6.80 0.25
N ALA A 83 -27.27 -5.63 0.89
CA ALA A 83 -28.44 -4.78 1.07
C ALA A 83 -28.95 -4.12 -0.24
N LEU A 84 -28.15 -4.17 -1.32
CA LEU A 84 -28.56 -3.65 -2.63
C LEU A 84 -29.39 -4.66 -3.44
N ASP A 85 -29.59 -5.89 -2.96
CA ASP A 85 -30.44 -6.89 -3.62
C ASP A 85 -31.87 -6.33 -3.89
N PRO A 86 -32.43 -6.47 -5.10
CA PRO A 86 -31.98 -7.32 -6.22
C PRO A 86 -31.03 -6.63 -7.22
N SER A 87 -30.50 -5.45 -6.92
CA SER A 87 -29.59 -4.72 -7.81
C SER A 87 -28.18 -5.34 -7.77
N PRO A 88 -27.59 -5.71 -8.92
CA PRO A 88 -26.20 -6.17 -9.00
C PRO A 88 -25.21 -5.14 -8.49
N ALA A 89 -24.31 -5.54 -7.59
CA ALA A 89 -23.27 -4.68 -7.04
C ALA A 89 -21.94 -5.43 -6.90
N ILE A 90 -20.84 -4.72 -7.18
CA ILE A 90 -19.46 -5.21 -7.08
C ILE A 90 -18.55 -4.17 -6.42
N ILE A 91 -17.47 -4.63 -5.81
CA ILE A 91 -16.35 -3.80 -5.34
C ILE A 91 -15.11 -4.22 -6.11
N LYS A 92 -14.37 -3.22 -6.58
CA LYS A 92 -13.12 -3.41 -7.34
C LYS A 92 -11.98 -2.59 -6.77
N THR A 93 -10.77 -3.03 -7.02
CA THR A 93 -9.54 -2.26 -6.76
C THR A 93 -9.37 -1.13 -7.79
N ALA A 94 -8.38 -0.25 -7.56
CA ALA A 94 -7.95 0.74 -8.55
C ALA A 94 -7.42 0.11 -9.85
N THR A 95 -6.94 -1.13 -9.79
CA THR A 95 -6.48 -1.92 -10.93
C THR A 95 -7.61 -2.69 -11.63
N TRP A 96 -8.88 -2.46 -11.25
CA TRP A 96 -10.08 -3.10 -11.80
C TRP A 96 -10.27 -4.59 -11.45
N ASP A 97 -9.59 -5.08 -10.42
CA ASP A 97 -9.80 -6.44 -9.91
C ASP A 97 -11.03 -6.49 -9.01
N VAL A 98 -11.97 -7.40 -9.29
CA VAL A 98 -13.16 -7.60 -8.46
C VAL A 98 -12.79 -8.33 -7.17
N VAL A 99 -13.09 -7.71 -6.03
CA VAL A 99 -12.74 -8.21 -4.68
C VAL A 99 -13.94 -8.60 -3.84
N ALA A 100 -15.15 -8.16 -4.21
CA ALA A 100 -16.41 -8.57 -3.59
C ALA A 100 -17.60 -8.31 -4.53
N TRP A 101 -18.69 -9.04 -4.34
CA TRP A 101 -19.92 -8.94 -5.12
C TRP A 101 -21.12 -9.44 -4.32
N ASN A 102 -22.33 -9.07 -4.72
CA ASN A 102 -23.57 -9.61 -4.14
C ASN A 102 -24.18 -10.72 -5.01
N ARG A 103 -25.23 -11.37 -4.48
CA ARG A 103 -25.93 -12.47 -5.16
C ARG A 103 -26.51 -12.06 -6.52
N ALA A 104 -27.05 -10.85 -6.65
CA ALA A 104 -27.56 -10.34 -7.91
C ALA A 104 -26.47 -10.20 -8.98
N ALA A 105 -25.26 -9.79 -8.59
CA ALA A 105 -24.11 -9.74 -9.50
C ALA A 105 -23.68 -11.13 -9.99
N THR A 106 -23.76 -12.17 -9.15
CA THR A 106 -23.54 -13.57 -9.58
C THR A 106 -24.53 -13.97 -10.69
N ALA A 107 -25.78 -13.54 -10.58
CA ALA A 107 -26.84 -13.92 -11.51
C ALA A 107 -26.80 -13.12 -12.83
N LEU A 108 -26.52 -11.81 -12.76
CA LEU A 108 -26.58 -10.93 -13.94
C LEU A 108 -25.23 -10.78 -14.66
N LEU A 109 -24.12 -10.69 -13.91
CA LEU A 109 -22.82 -10.37 -14.47
C LEU A 109 -22.01 -11.64 -14.72
N THR A 110 -21.52 -12.25 -13.63
CA THR A 110 -20.67 -13.43 -13.65
C THR A 110 -20.55 -13.98 -12.24
N ASP A 111 -20.47 -15.31 -12.15
CA ASP A 111 -20.14 -15.97 -10.89
C ASP A 111 -18.63 -15.90 -10.61
N TYR A 112 -18.19 -14.77 -10.05
CA TYR A 112 -16.79 -14.53 -9.71
C TYR A 112 -16.23 -15.57 -8.72
N SER A 113 -17.08 -16.32 -8.00
CA SER A 113 -16.61 -17.40 -7.11
C SER A 113 -15.96 -18.56 -7.88
N LYS A 114 -16.35 -18.75 -9.14
CA LYS A 114 -15.83 -19.80 -10.03
C LYS A 114 -14.56 -19.41 -10.77
N LEU A 115 -14.18 -18.13 -10.74
CA LEU A 115 -12.98 -17.64 -11.41
C LEU A 115 -11.80 -17.59 -10.43
N PRO A 116 -10.58 -18.01 -10.84
CA PRO A 116 -9.35 -17.68 -10.12
C PRO A 116 -9.22 -16.17 -9.94
N ARG A 117 -8.59 -15.71 -8.84
CA ARG A 117 -8.53 -14.29 -8.50
C ARG A 117 -7.89 -13.45 -9.60
N GLU A 118 -6.85 -13.98 -10.23
CA GLU A 118 -6.07 -13.35 -11.29
C GLU A 118 -6.89 -13.12 -12.57
N GLN A 119 -8.03 -13.80 -12.69
CA GLN A 119 -8.96 -13.70 -13.81
C GLN A 119 -10.17 -12.82 -13.51
N ARG A 120 -10.25 -12.22 -12.31
CA ARG A 120 -11.37 -11.35 -11.91
C ARG A 120 -11.16 -9.88 -12.26
N ASN A 121 -10.30 -9.59 -13.23
CA ASN A 121 -10.07 -8.22 -13.69
C ASN A 121 -11.12 -7.83 -14.74
N ILE A 122 -11.90 -6.79 -14.48
CA ILE A 122 -13.01 -6.38 -15.35
C ILE A 122 -12.53 -6.05 -16.76
N LEU A 123 -11.32 -5.51 -16.93
CA LEU A 123 -10.79 -5.13 -18.24
C LEU A 123 -10.26 -6.32 -19.05
N ARG A 124 -10.17 -7.51 -18.42
CA ARG A 124 -9.70 -8.75 -19.05
C ARG A 124 -10.80 -9.80 -19.20
N LEU A 125 -11.96 -9.55 -18.59
CA LEU A 125 -13.15 -10.40 -18.64
C LEU A 125 -13.96 -10.21 -19.93
#